data_AF-A0A923E037-F1
#
_entry.id   AF-A0A923E037-F1
#
_cell.length_a   1.000
_cell.length_b   1.000
_cell.length_c   1.000
_cell.angle_alpha   90.00
_cell.angle_beta   90.00
_cell.angle_gamma   90.00
#
_symmetry.space_group_name_H-M   'P 1'
#
loop_
_entity.id
_entity.type
_entity.pdbx_description
1 polymer ?
#
loop_
_entity_poly.entity_id
_entity_poly.type
_entity_poly.pdbx_seq_one_letter_code
_entity_poly.pdbx_strand_id
1 'polypeptide(L)'
;MKFKTIIISSIVLCFLFLAACRSESKKQQKNIAPSEIPENNLSFKDVNGVRFYEVKRRFKNGLSFNKIGFQQEPTWIIEFKAPDTMLAYSPEIARMQGFYIQHDHEKVYNFAREFFRAKVISKDSLILQRLQVNGRVILGDEDERSDVYCTYYTKDYIENKLHTTISELQRPSKADTLFIKQLSERTYRNPKNADTAFAAREPVIFEPKSKFITAKKISTVDELNHRPKSYDYLYPEYEIVILKSYKEFAYNFSVVVDANGKMYLNRLGSIVLAEHLEARKKLIQGIIDVYLQNLLKITPGKTLGIPHSSEITLTVTGKQSK
;
A
#
# COMPACT_ATOMS: atom_id res chain seq x y z
N MET A 1 -65.33 30.27 26.00
CA MET A 1 -63.95 30.81 26.17
C MET A 1 -62.94 29.67 26.41
N LYS A 2 -62.61 28.86 25.39
CA LYS A 2 -61.65 27.74 25.50
C LYS A 2 -60.83 27.51 24.22
N PHE A 3 -60.50 28.59 23.49
CA PHE A 3 -59.72 28.49 22.24
C PHE A 3 -58.39 29.26 22.25
N LYS A 4 -58.15 30.11 23.26
CA LYS A 4 -56.89 30.89 23.36
C LYS A 4 -55.76 30.14 24.08
N THR A 5 -56.07 29.14 24.90
CA THR A 5 -55.07 28.41 25.69
C THR A 5 -54.35 27.29 24.92
N ILE A 6 -54.96 26.77 23.85
CA ILE A 6 -54.38 25.67 23.06
C ILE A 6 -53.28 26.17 22.10
N ILE A 7 -53.42 27.39 21.57
CA ILE A 7 -52.44 27.96 20.62
C ILE A 7 -51.13 28.33 21.35
N ILE A 8 -51.22 28.78 22.61
CA ILE A 8 -50.03 29.14 23.41
C ILE A 8 -49.24 27.89 23.80
N SER A 9 -49.89 26.74 24.03
CA SER A 9 -49.21 25.48 24.35
C SER A 9 -48.45 24.89 23.16
N SER A 10 -48.91 25.09 21.92
CA SER A 10 -48.21 24.61 20.72
C SER A 10 -47.00 25.47 20.33
N ILE A 11 -47.01 26.77 20.64
CA ILE A 11 -45.90 27.68 20.32
C ILE A 11 -44.71 27.45 21.29
N VAL A 12 -44.98 27.13 22.56
CA VAL A 12 -43.94 26.80 23.55
C VAL A 12 -43.26 25.46 23.24
N LEU A 13 -43.99 24.48 22.70
CA LEU A 13 -43.41 23.19 22.30
C LEU A 13 -42.51 23.30 21.05
N CYS A 14 -42.82 24.19 20.11
CA CYS A 14 -41.97 24.47 18.94
C CYS A 14 -40.66 25.19 19.31
N PHE A 15 -40.65 26.04 20.33
CA PHE A 15 -39.42 26.71 20.79
C PHE A 15 -38.46 25.76 21.51
N LEU A 16 -38.95 24.69 22.14
CA LEU A 16 -38.10 23.69 22.78
C LEU A 16 -37.42 22.73 21.78
N PHE A 17 -37.97 22.56 20.57
CA PHE A 17 -37.31 21.78 19.50
C PHE A 17 -36.20 22.56 18.77
N LEU A 18 -36.21 23.90 18.81
CA LEU A 18 -35.16 24.73 18.19
C LEU A 18 -33.96 24.99 19.12
N ALA A 19 -34.10 24.71 20.42
CA ALA A 19 -33.03 24.89 21.42
C ALA A 19 -32.17 23.63 21.65
N ALA A 20 -32.49 22.49 21.03
CA ALA A 20 -31.79 21.21 21.23
C ALA A 20 -30.59 20.97 20.29
N CYS A 21 -30.22 21.93 19.45
CA CYS A 21 -29.00 21.89 18.63
C CYS A 21 -27.91 22.82 19.18
N ARG A 22 -27.47 22.56 20.42
CA ARG A 22 -26.11 22.91 20.86
C ARG A 22 -25.36 21.61 21.14
N SER A 23 -25.04 20.87 20.08
CA SER A 23 -23.94 19.93 20.18
C SER A 23 -22.66 20.76 20.18
N GLU A 24 -21.92 20.71 21.29
CA GLU A 24 -20.52 21.10 21.30
C GLU A 24 -19.84 20.54 20.06
N SER A 25 -19.33 21.44 19.21
CA SER A 25 -18.50 21.04 18.10
C SER A 25 -17.28 20.35 18.69
N LYS A 26 -17.30 19.01 18.73
CA LYS A 26 -16.06 18.22 18.71
C LYS A 26 -15.25 18.84 17.58
N LYS A 27 -14.10 19.45 17.92
CA LYS A 27 -13.10 19.88 16.96
C LYS A 27 -12.92 18.70 16.02
N GLN A 28 -13.52 18.77 14.84
CA GLN A 28 -13.13 17.93 13.73
C GLN A 28 -11.66 18.27 13.56
N GLN A 29 -10.82 17.32 13.90
CA GLN A 29 -9.42 17.32 13.53
C GLN A 29 -9.45 17.42 12.00
N LYS A 30 -9.36 18.64 11.48
CA LYS A 30 -9.26 18.88 10.04
C LYS A 30 -8.09 18.01 9.61
N ASN A 31 -8.34 17.04 8.75
CA ASN A 31 -7.27 16.29 8.10
C ASN A 31 -6.60 17.28 7.14
N ILE A 32 -5.74 18.13 7.68
CA ILE A 32 -4.88 19.03 6.92
C ILE A 32 -3.99 18.09 6.10
N ALA A 33 -3.98 18.26 4.78
CA ALA A 33 -3.12 17.46 3.93
C ALA A 33 -1.65 17.70 4.36
N PRO A 34 -0.76 16.69 4.33
CA PRO A 34 0.63 16.89 4.75
C PRO A 34 1.34 18.07 4.05
N SER A 35 0.90 18.42 2.83
CA SER A 35 1.37 19.57 2.05
C SER A 35 0.94 20.95 2.57
N GLU A 36 -0.04 21.02 3.47
CA GLU A 36 -0.63 22.26 3.99
C GLU A 36 -0.09 22.66 5.38
N ILE A 37 0.89 21.90 5.91
CA ILE A 37 1.46 22.17 7.24
C ILE A 37 2.51 23.28 7.12
N PRO A 38 2.38 24.40 7.84
CA PRO A 38 3.29 25.53 7.72
C PRO A 38 4.70 25.14 8.12
N GLU A 39 5.67 25.43 7.24
CA GLU A 39 7.08 25.17 7.49
C GLU A 39 7.58 26.03 8.66
N ASN A 40 8.44 25.46 9.51
CA ASN A 40 9.05 26.17 10.63
C ASN A 40 10.57 26.37 10.44
N ASN A 41 11.16 27.32 11.17
CA ASN A 41 12.58 27.69 11.01
C ASN A 41 13.57 26.77 11.73
N LEU A 42 13.12 25.63 12.28
CA LEU A 42 13.98 24.69 12.97
C LEU A 42 14.77 23.82 11.97
N SER A 43 15.94 23.38 12.41
CA SER A 43 16.88 22.52 11.70
C SER A 43 17.14 21.24 12.51
N PHE A 44 17.78 20.23 11.91
CA PHE A 44 18.13 19.01 12.65
C PHE A 44 19.08 19.27 13.84
N LYS A 45 19.86 20.36 13.82
CA LYS A 45 20.70 20.77 14.94
C LYS A 45 19.90 21.03 16.22
N ASP A 46 18.66 21.51 16.06
CA ASP A 46 17.77 21.88 17.17
C ASP A 46 17.14 20.66 17.86
N VAL A 47 17.30 19.47 17.28
CA VAL A 47 16.76 18.19 17.77
C VAL A 47 17.87 17.15 17.95
N ASN A 48 19.08 17.59 18.28
CA ASN A 48 20.23 16.70 18.48
C ASN A 48 20.02 15.70 19.63
N GLY A 49 20.40 14.45 19.38
CA GLY A 49 20.21 13.31 20.27
C GLY A 49 18.76 12.82 20.39
N VAL A 50 17.81 13.42 19.68
CA VAL A 50 16.40 13.02 19.73
C VAL A 50 16.16 11.89 18.73
N ARG A 51 15.62 10.78 19.24
CA ARG A 51 15.21 9.64 18.43
C ARG A 51 13.75 9.78 18.02
N PHE A 52 13.52 9.63 16.72
CA PHE A 52 12.21 9.71 16.08
C PHE A 52 11.83 8.37 15.46
N TYR A 53 10.58 7.99 15.63
CA TYR A 53 9.98 6.77 15.09
C TYR A 53 9.01 7.16 13.99
N GLU A 54 9.17 6.60 12.80
CA GLU A 54 8.24 6.82 11.70
C GLU A 54 6.90 6.18 12.06
N VAL A 55 5.86 6.99 12.10
CA VAL A 55 4.51 6.55 12.46
C VAL A 55 3.59 6.53 11.25
N LYS A 56 3.85 7.34 10.22
CA LYS A 56 3.04 7.37 9.01
C LYS A 56 3.92 7.62 7.80
N ARG A 57 3.60 6.94 6.71
CA ARG A 57 4.10 7.26 5.37
C ARG A 57 2.92 7.34 4.42
N ARG A 58 2.76 8.47 3.76
CA ARG A 58 1.55 8.83 3.01
C ARG A 58 1.91 9.46 1.68
N PHE A 59 1.13 9.18 0.65
CA PHE A 59 1.15 9.97 -0.57
C PHE A 59 0.59 11.38 -0.28
N LYS A 60 0.79 12.31 -1.21
CA LYS A 60 0.26 13.69 -1.15
C LYS A 60 -1.24 13.77 -0.86
N ASN A 61 -2.02 12.79 -1.31
CA ASN A 61 -3.46 12.69 -1.03
C ASN A 61 -3.80 12.23 0.41
N GLY A 62 -2.81 12.00 1.27
CA GLY A 62 -2.98 11.57 2.66
C GLY A 62 -3.23 10.07 2.86
N LEU A 63 -3.26 9.27 1.79
CA LEU A 63 -3.45 7.82 1.84
C LEU A 63 -2.10 7.09 1.90
N SER A 64 -2.08 5.92 2.53
CA SER A 64 -0.93 5.01 2.48
C SER A 64 -0.94 4.15 1.22
N PHE A 65 -2.05 4.06 0.51
CA PHE A 65 -2.18 3.25 -0.70
C PHE A 65 -2.33 4.13 -1.95
N ASN A 66 -1.77 3.68 -3.07
CA ASN A 66 -2.05 4.23 -4.39
C ASN A 66 -3.01 3.33 -5.20
N LYS A 67 -3.30 3.73 -6.44
CA LYS A 67 -4.27 3.05 -7.30
C LYS A 67 -3.84 1.65 -7.75
N ILE A 68 -2.55 1.36 -7.76
CA ILE A 68 -2.03 0.04 -8.14
C ILE A 68 -1.96 -0.93 -6.95
N GLY A 69 -2.32 -0.50 -5.74
CA GLY A 69 -2.25 -1.32 -4.53
C GLY A 69 -0.90 -1.24 -3.80
N PHE A 70 0.00 -0.34 -4.20
CA PHE A 70 1.25 -0.12 -3.48
C PHE A 70 0.99 0.60 -2.16
N GLN A 71 1.55 0.06 -1.07
CA GLN A 71 1.42 0.57 0.29
C GLN A 71 2.73 1.22 0.74
N GLN A 72 2.62 2.45 1.22
CA GLN A 72 3.68 3.14 1.93
C GLN A 72 3.70 2.68 3.39
N GLU A 73 4.68 1.84 3.72
CA GLU A 73 4.87 1.32 5.07
C GLU A 73 5.88 2.18 5.85
N PRO A 74 5.48 2.73 7.00
CA PRO A 74 6.40 3.42 7.90
C PRO A 74 7.29 2.39 8.62
N THR A 75 8.60 2.50 8.44
CA THR A 75 9.57 1.54 9.00
C THR A 75 10.83 2.20 9.56
N TRP A 76 11.00 3.51 9.35
CA TRP A 76 12.23 4.19 9.70
C TRP A 76 12.27 4.58 11.17
N ILE A 77 13.45 4.45 11.76
CA ILE A 77 13.79 5.04 13.05
C ILE A 77 15.04 5.84 12.81
N ILE A 78 15.01 7.13 13.14
CA ILE A 78 16.10 8.06 12.87
C ILE A 78 16.50 8.83 14.12
N GLU A 79 17.76 9.21 14.22
CA GLU A 79 18.29 10.01 15.32
C GLU A 79 19.42 10.89 14.80
N PHE A 80 19.28 12.21 14.96
CA PHE A 80 20.37 13.13 14.64
C PHE A 80 21.40 13.06 15.76
N LYS A 81 22.61 12.56 15.46
CA LYS A 81 23.64 12.31 16.49
C LYS A 81 24.70 13.40 16.58
N ALA A 82 25.07 13.95 15.43
CA ALA A 82 26.10 14.97 15.30
C ALA A 82 25.79 15.86 14.09
N PRO A 83 26.43 17.05 13.96
CA PRO A 83 26.15 18.01 12.90
C PRO A 83 26.10 17.44 11.46
N ASP A 84 26.86 16.38 11.21
CA ASP A 84 27.04 15.71 9.93
C ASP A 84 26.59 14.24 9.94
N THR A 85 25.95 13.76 11.01
CA THR A 85 25.68 12.33 11.21
C THR A 85 24.23 12.07 11.61
N MET A 86 23.51 11.34 10.75
CA MET A 86 22.20 10.76 11.02
C MET A 86 22.37 9.29 11.34
N LEU A 87 21.78 8.82 12.43
CA LEU A 87 21.58 7.40 12.63
C LEU A 87 20.25 6.98 12.00
N ALA A 88 20.23 5.89 11.24
CA ALA A 88 19.00 5.23 10.83
C ALA A 88 19.05 3.74 11.19
N TYR A 89 17.94 3.18 11.66
CA TYR A 89 17.85 1.76 12.00
C TYR A 89 17.89 0.88 10.76
N SER A 90 18.81 -0.08 10.73
CA SER A 90 18.83 -1.12 9.70
C SER A 90 18.22 -2.41 10.26
N PRO A 91 17.11 -2.89 9.67
CA PRO A 91 16.51 -4.17 10.05
C PRO A 91 17.44 -5.37 9.78
N GLU A 92 18.29 -5.31 8.75
CA GLU A 92 19.16 -6.41 8.32
C GLU A 92 20.20 -6.76 9.38
N ILE A 93 20.77 -5.74 10.02
CA ILE A 93 21.82 -5.88 11.05
C ILE A 93 21.30 -5.57 12.46
N ALA A 94 19.99 -5.35 12.61
CA ALA A 94 19.28 -5.06 13.85
C ALA A 94 19.91 -3.97 14.73
N ARG A 95 20.47 -2.91 14.12
CA ARG A 95 21.11 -1.80 14.84
C ARG A 95 21.01 -0.47 14.10
N MET A 96 21.23 0.62 14.83
CA MET A 96 21.37 1.96 14.25
C MET A 96 22.69 2.06 13.48
N GLN A 97 22.63 2.51 12.23
CA GLN A 97 23.80 2.76 11.38
C GLN A 97 23.94 4.26 11.15
N GLY A 98 25.18 4.75 11.21
CA GLY A 98 25.50 6.15 10.92
C GLY A 98 25.62 6.39 9.43
N PHE A 99 25.02 7.49 8.99
CA PHE A 99 25.09 8.01 7.63
C PHE A 99 25.52 9.46 7.68
N TYR A 100 26.42 9.84 6.77
CA TYR A 100 26.77 11.24 6.58
C TYR A 100 25.56 12.02 6.07
N ILE A 101 25.28 13.17 6.66
CA ILE A 101 24.22 14.08 6.25
C ILE A 101 24.80 15.09 5.28
N GLN A 102 24.31 15.09 4.05
CA GLN A 102 24.54 16.20 3.13
C GLN A 102 23.36 17.15 3.24
N HIS A 103 23.62 18.40 3.59
CA HIS A 103 22.63 19.46 3.58
C HIS A 103 22.75 20.25 2.28
N ASP A 104 21.65 20.35 1.56
CA ASP A 104 21.50 21.15 0.36
C ASP A 104 20.53 22.32 0.65
N HIS A 105 20.22 23.10 -0.36
CA HIS A 105 19.37 24.29 -0.27
C HIS A 105 17.93 23.85 0.10
N GLU A 106 17.09 24.80 0.55
CA GLU A 106 15.66 24.54 0.82
C GLU A 106 15.37 23.40 1.82
N LYS A 107 16.25 23.21 2.82
CA LYS A 107 16.12 22.15 3.83
C LYS A 107 16.05 20.75 3.21
N VAL A 108 16.77 20.55 2.12
CA VAL A 108 16.97 19.22 1.52
C VAL A 108 18.16 18.56 2.19
N TYR A 109 17.97 17.32 2.61
CA TYR A 109 18.98 16.51 3.27
C TYR A 109 19.12 15.18 2.54
N ASN A 110 20.34 14.76 2.28
CA ASN A 110 20.63 13.38 1.88
C ASN A 110 21.18 12.62 3.08
N PHE A 111 20.57 11.48 3.39
CA PHE A 111 21.13 10.48 4.29
C PHE A 111 20.59 9.10 3.90
N ALA A 112 21.33 8.04 4.22
CA ALA A 112 20.95 6.67 3.88
C ALA A 112 20.60 6.47 2.38
N ARG A 113 21.29 7.20 1.49
CA ARG A 113 21.09 7.21 0.02
C ARG A 113 19.72 7.72 -0.45
N GLU A 114 18.98 8.39 0.42
CA GLU A 114 17.67 8.96 0.14
C GLU A 114 17.70 10.47 0.36
N PHE A 115 16.99 11.22 -0.49
CA PHE A 115 16.83 12.66 -0.34
C PHE A 115 15.50 12.96 0.35
N PHE A 116 15.55 13.88 1.31
CA PHE A 116 14.38 14.33 2.06
C PHE A 116 14.35 15.85 2.14
N ARG A 117 13.19 16.45 1.86
CA ARG A 117 12.91 17.84 2.22
C ARG A 117 12.23 17.88 3.58
N ALA A 118 12.82 18.59 4.53
CA ALA A 118 12.20 18.78 5.84
C ALA A 118 11.08 19.83 5.75
N LYS A 119 9.84 19.38 5.98
CA LYS A 119 8.66 20.25 6.03
C LYS A 119 8.42 20.78 7.44
N VAL A 120 8.57 19.92 8.44
CA VAL A 120 8.46 20.29 9.86
C VAL A 120 9.57 19.64 10.64
N ILE A 121 10.25 20.41 11.48
CA ILE A 121 11.17 19.90 12.49
C ILE A 121 10.75 20.45 13.84
N SER A 122 10.46 19.60 14.82
CA SER A 122 10.17 20.02 16.19
C SER A 122 10.72 19.00 17.17
N LYS A 123 10.77 19.35 18.46
CA LYS A 123 11.29 18.44 19.50
C LYS A 123 10.55 17.10 19.57
N ASP A 124 9.26 17.10 19.23
CA ASP A 124 8.38 15.92 19.38
C ASP A 124 7.95 15.30 18.05
N SER A 125 8.06 16.04 16.94
CA SER A 125 7.58 15.59 15.63
C SER A 125 8.44 16.08 14.46
N LEU A 126 8.56 15.22 13.44
CA LEU A 126 9.17 15.54 12.16
C LEU A 126 8.20 15.21 11.02
N ILE A 127 8.25 16.02 9.96
CA ILE A 127 7.61 15.71 8.69
C ILE A 127 8.64 15.89 7.59
N LEU A 128 8.96 14.80 6.90
CA LEU A 128 9.92 14.76 5.82
C LEU A 128 9.20 14.35 4.52
N GLN A 129 9.40 15.10 3.45
CA GLN A 129 8.99 14.69 2.11
C GLN A 129 10.16 13.94 1.46
N ARG A 130 9.97 12.69 1.05
CA ARG A 130 10.97 11.94 0.27
C ARG A 130 11.01 12.51 -1.15
N LEU A 131 12.20 12.71 -1.67
CA LEU A 131 12.44 13.25 -3.00
C LEU A 131 13.14 12.21 -3.88
N GLN A 132 12.63 12.03 -5.10
CA GLN A 132 13.39 11.34 -6.14
C GLN A 132 14.34 12.33 -6.81
N VAL A 133 15.63 12.01 -6.78
CA VAL A 133 16.67 12.82 -7.42
C VAL A 133 17.29 12.02 -8.56
N ASN A 134 17.25 12.58 -9.76
CA ASN A 134 17.91 12.01 -10.94
C ASN A 134 19.08 12.93 -11.33
N GLY A 135 20.30 12.48 -11.05
CA GLY A 135 21.50 13.31 -11.22
C GLY A 135 21.51 14.47 -10.23
N ARG A 136 21.39 15.71 -10.74
CA ARG A 136 21.33 16.95 -9.93
C ARG A 136 19.96 17.64 -9.97
N VAL A 137 18.93 16.92 -10.42
CA VAL A 137 17.57 17.44 -10.53
C VAL A 137 16.67 16.67 -9.58
N ILE A 138 16.04 17.41 -8.66
CA ILE A 138 14.91 16.90 -7.88
C ILE A 138 13.74 16.80 -8.87
N LEU A 139 13.23 15.58 -9.08
CA LEU A 139 12.02 15.41 -9.86
C LEU A 139 10.89 16.12 -9.10
N GLY A 140 10.15 16.96 -9.80
CA GLY A 140 9.12 17.81 -9.21
C GLY A 140 8.05 17.03 -8.45
N ASP A 141 7.22 17.74 -7.70
CA ASP A 141 6.11 17.20 -6.90
C ASP A 141 4.97 16.56 -7.73
N GLU A 142 5.21 16.27 -9.02
CA GLU A 142 4.34 15.50 -9.91
C GLU A 142 4.82 14.06 -10.10
N ASP A 143 6.08 13.75 -9.77
CA ASP A 143 6.57 12.37 -9.77
C ASP A 143 6.03 11.66 -8.53
N GLU A 144 5.26 10.58 -8.72
CA GLU A 144 4.65 9.80 -7.63
C GLU A 144 5.67 9.30 -6.58
N ARG A 145 6.97 9.24 -6.93
CA ARG A 145 8.06 8.87 -6.02
C ARG A 145 8.55 10.02 -5.14
N SER A 146 8.43 11.27 -5.61
CA SER A 146 8.70 12.50 -4.84
C SER A 146 7.49 12.95 -4.00
N ASP A 147 6.36 12.26 -4.12
CA ASP A 147 5.07 12.64 -3.55
C ASP A 147 4.75 11.91 -2.23
N VAL A 148 5.79 11.57 -1.48
CA VAL A 148 5.70 10.73 -0.26
C VAL A 148 6.13 11.51 0.97
N TYR A 149 5.26 11.56 1.98
CA TYR A 149 5.43 12.27 3.23
C TYR A 149 5.55 11.28 4.39
N CYS A 150 6.65 11.38 5.12
CA CYS A 150 6.97 10.58 6.29
C CYS A 150 6.76 11.43 7.54
N THR A 151 5.90 10.98 8.45
CA THR A 151 5.66 11.59 9.76
C THR A 151 6.35 10.78 10.84
N TYR A 152 7.07 11.46 11.71
CA TYR A 152 7.77 10.85 12.84
C TYR A 152 7.39 11.51 14.15
N TYR A 153 7.37 10.72 15.22
CA TYR A 153 7.20 11.21 16.59
C TYR A 153 8.28 10.67 17.52
N THR A 154 8.56 11.39 18.59
CA THR A 154 9.34 10.87 19.71
C THR A 154 8.55 9.82 20.50
N LYS A 155 9.26 8.92 21.17
CA LYS A 155 8.62 7.91 22.02
C LYS A 155 7.79 8.55 23.14
N ASP A 156 8.32 9.60 23.78
CA ASP A 156 7.62 10.35 24.82
C ASP A 156 6.29 10.93 24.32
N TYR A 157 6.29 11.56 23.14
CA TYR A 157 5.06 12.10 22.55
C TYR A 157 4.02 11.00 22.30
N ILE A 158 4.45 9.85 21.77
CA ILE A 158 3.56 8.70 21.50
C ILE A 158 2.93 8.16 22.79
N GLU A 159 3.74 7.91 23.82
CA GLU A 159 3.29 7.23 25.04
C GLU A 159 2.59 8.19 26.01
N ASN A 160 3.13 9.40 26.19
CA ASN A 160 2.69 10.33 27.23
C ASN A 160 1.74 11.43 26.73
N LYS A 161 1.69 11.72 25.42
CA LYS A 161 0.74 12.70 24.85
C LYS A 161 -0.37 12.03 24.04
N LEU A 162 -0.03 11.04 23.22
CA LEU A 162 -1.00 10.34 22.38
C LEU A 162 -1.61 9.11 23.07
N HIS A 163 -0.98 8.59 24.14
CA HIS A 163 -1.43 7.42 24.90
C HIS A 163 -1.69 6.20 24.02
N THR A 164 -0.73 5.90 23.14
CA THR A 164 -0.80 4.81 22.15
C THR A 164 0.57 4.17 21.96
N THR A 165 0.69 3.27 20.98
CA THR A 165 1.95 2.62 20.63
C THR A 165 2.39 2.99 19.22
N ILE A 166 3.69 2.81 18.93
CA ILE A 166 4.24 2.99 17.58
C ILE A 166 3.48 2.11 16.58
N SER A 167 3.27 0.83 16.90
CA SER A 167 2.57 -0.12 16.02
C SER A 167 1.14 0.30 15.71
N GLU A 168 0.41 0.86 16.69
CA GLU A 168 -0.95 1.35 16.47
C GLU A 168 -0.99 2.53 15.51
N LEU A 169 -0.05 3.48 15.64
CA LEU A 169 0.02 4.64 14.75
C LEU A 169 0.45 4.28 13.32
N GLN A 170 1.23 3.21 13.17
CA GLN A 170 1.69 2.68 11.88
C GLN A 170 0.60 1.93 11.10
N ARG A 171 -0.54 1.61 11.74
CA ARG A 171 -1.63 0.89 11.06
C ARG A 171 -2.28 1.77 9.97
N PRO A 172 -2.76 1.14 8.88
CA PRO A 172 -3.66 1.79 7.93
C PRO A 172 -4.86 2.45 8.63
N SER A 173 -5.25 3.61 8.12
CA SER A 173 -6.34 4.42 8.64
C SER A 173 -7.69 3.96 8.09
N LYS A 174 -8.79 4.46 8.67
CA LYS A 174 -10.14 4.26 8.12
C LYS A 174 -10.29 4.78 6.69
N ALA A 175 -9.59 5.87 6.35
CA ALA A 175 -9.59 6.43 5.00
C ALA A 175 -8.92 5.47 4.01
N ASP A 176 -7.84 4.79 4.41
CA ASP A 176 -7.20 3.74 3.61
C ASP A 176 -8.15 2.57 3.37
N THR A 177 -8.83 2.10 4.42
CA THR A 177 -9.83 1.03 4.30
C THR A 177 -10.96 1.41 3.34
N LEU A 178 -11.47 2.64 3.42
CA LEU A 178 -12.51 3.13 2.52
C LEU A 178 -12.01 3.21 1.08
N PHE A 179 -10.78 3.70 0.87
CA PHE A 179 -10.16 3.77 -0.44
C PHE A 179 -9.99 2.38 -1.07
N ILE A 180 -9.46 1.41 -0.32
CA ILE A 180 -9.35 0.01 -0.79
C ILE A 180 -10.72 -0.57 -1.10
N LYS A 181 -11.72 -0.37 -0.24
CA LYS A 181 -13.09 -0.81 -0.52
C LYS A 181 -13.59 -0.24 -1.86
N GLN A 182 -13.40 1.05 -2.12
CA GLN A 182 -13.80 1.67 -3.38
C GLN A 182 -13.07 1.09 -4.60
N LEU A 183 -11.79 0.73 -4.47
CA LEU A 183 -11.06 0.03 -5.53
C LEU A 183 -11.61 -1.38 -5.73
N SER A 184 -11.83 -2.15 -4.66
CA SER A 184 -12.39 -3.50 -4.70
C SER A 184 -13.77 -3.52 -5.37
N GLU A 185 -14.66 -2.57 -5.06
CA GLU A 185 -15.98 -2.47 -5.73
C GLU A 185 -15.90 -2.24 -7.25
N ARG A 186 -14.81 -1.65 -7.76
CA ARG A 186 -14.58 -1.55 -9.22
C ARG A 186 -14.24 -2.93 -9.80
N THR A 187 -13.42 -3.70 -9.09
CA THR A 187 -13.07 -5.07 -9.49
C THR A 187 -14.28 -5.98 -9.52
N TYR A 188 -15.20 -5.87 -8.54
CA TYR A 188 -16.37 -6.76 -8.50
C TYR A 188 -17.33 -6.54 -9.67
N ARG A 189 -17.42 -5.30 -10.17
CA ARG A 189 -18.24 -4.98 -11.34
C ARG A 189 -17.66 -5.57 -12.63
N ASN A 190 -16.35 -5.69 -12.72
CA ASN A 190 -15.65 -6.20 -13.89
C ASN A 190 -14.53 -7.18 -13.48
N PRO A 191 -14.87 -8.37 -12.94
CA PRO A 191 -13.92 -9.23 -12.23
C PRO A 191 -12.77 -9.75 -13.10
N LYS A 192 -12.99 -9.82 -14.42
CA LYS A 192 -12.00 -10.26 -15.42
C LYS A 192 -11.14 -9.12 -15.99
N ASN A 193 -11.47 -7.85 -15.71
CA ASN A 193 -10.80 -6.71 -16.34
C ASN A 193 -9.52 -6.35 -15.58
N ALA A 194 -8.36 -6.61 -16.21
CA ALA A 194 -7.05 -6.30 -15.66
C ALA A 194 -6.84 -4.80 -15.37
N ASP A 195 -7.44 -3.90 -16.16
CA ASP A 195 -7.30 -2.44 -15.94
C ASP A 195 -7.93 -1.96 -14.63
N THR A 196 -8.89 -2.74 -14.10
CA THR A 196 -9.51 -2.46 -12.80
C THR A 196 -8.87 -3.24 -11.66
N ALA A 197 -8.14 -4.30 -11.96
CA ALA A 197 -7.44 -5.11 -10.97
C ALA A 197 -6.27 -4.32 -10.38
N PHE A 198 -5.94 -4.59 -9.13
CA PHE A 198 -4.81 -3.96 -8.44
C PHE A 198 -4.08 -4.99 -7.59
N ALA A 199 -2.83 -4.70 -7.23
CA ALA A 199 -2.01 -5.62 -6.47
C ALA A 199 -2.58 -5.83 -5.06
N ALA A 200 -2.69 -7.10 -4.68
CA ALA A 200 -3.14 -7.48 -3.35
C ALA A 200 -1.97 -7.50 -2.37
N ARG A 201 -2.09 -6.82 -1.23
CA ARG A 201 -1.02 -6.81 -0.20
C ARG A 201 -0.73 -8.22 0.32
N GLU A 202 -1.77 -9.03 0.41
CA GLU A 202 -1.74 -10.47 0.61
C GLU A 202 -2.02 -11.14 -0.74
N PRO A 203 -0.99 -11.63 -1.47
CA PRO A 203 -1.17 -12.22 -2.79
C PRO A 203 -2.07 -13.46 -2.79
N VAL A 204 -2.54 -13.85 -3.97
CA VAL A 204 -3.28 -15.10 -4.22
C VAL A 204 -2.51 -16.29 -3.65
N ILE A 205 -3.20 -17.21 -2.97
CA ILE A 205 -2.59 -18.43 -2.42
C ILE A 205 -3.12 -19.63 -3.19
N PHE A 206 -2.19 -20.47 -3.67
CA PHE A 206 -2.48 -21.73 -4.31
C PHE A 206 -2.13 -22.90 -3.39
N GLU A 207 -3.14 -23.67 -3.00
CA GLU A 207 -2.97 -24.90 -2.22
C GLU A 207 -3.27 -26.11 -3.12
N PRO A 208 -2.30 -27.00 -3.37
CA PRO A 208 -2.55 -28.25 -4.08
C PRO A 208 -3.61 -29.12 -3.38
N LYS A 209 -4.65 -29.53 -4.12
CA LYS A 209 -5.64 -30.52 -3.64
C LYS A 209 -5.17 -31.96 -3.85
N SER A 210 -4.07 -32.18 -4.59
CA SER A 210 -3.53 -33.51 -4.88
C SER A 210 -2.02 -33.46 -5.09
N LYS A 211 -1.38 -34.64 -5.01
CA LYS A 211 0.05 -34.83 -5.32
C LYS A 211 0.41 -34.67 -6.80
N PHE A 212 -0.59 -34.51 -7.68
CA PHE A 212 -0.36 -34.36 -9.11
C PHE A 212 -0.16 -32.90 -9.53
N ILE A 213 -0.18 -31.96 -8.59
CA ILE A 213 0.09 -30.56 -8.87
C ILE A 213 0.92 -29.94 -7.74
N THR A 214 1.84 -29.06 -8.10
CA THR A 214 2.56 -28.20 -7.15
C THR A 214 2.43 -26.76 -7.59
N ALA A 215 2.34 -25.84 -6.64
CA ALA A 215 2.34 -24.40 -6.90
C ALA A 215 3.33 -23.73 -5.94
N LYS A 216 4.23 -22.90 -6.48
CA LYS A 216 5.24 -22.19 -5.69
C LYS A 216 5.27 -20.73 -6.11
N LYS A 217 5.14 -19.81 -5.15
CA LYS A 217 5.41 -18.39 -5.39
C LYS A 217 6.91 -18.20 -5.62
N ILE A 218 7.26 -17.51 -6.71
CA ILE A 218 8.62 -17.07 -6.99
C ILE A 218 8.77 -15.68 -6.38
N SER A 219 9.82 -15.48 -5.58
CA SER A 219 10.14 -14.14 -5.09
C SER A 219 10.82 -13.35 -6.19
N THR A 220 10.43 -12.09 -6.34
CA THR A 220 11.02 -11.13 -7.29
C THR A 220 12.04 -10.20 -6.63
N VAL A 221 12.37 -10.47 -5.35
CA VAL A 221 13.40 -9.73 -4.60
C VAL A 221 14.75 -9.95 -5.25
N ASP A 222 15.40 -8.84 -5.59
CA ASP A 222 16.72 -8.81 -6.20
C ASP A 222 17.46 -7.58 -5.68
N GLU A 223 18.30 -7.80 -4.67
CA GLU A 223 19.06 -6.73 -4.02
C GLU A 223 20.08 -6.09 -4.99
N LEU A 224 20.64 -6.86 -5.92
CA LEU A 224 21.61 -6.37 -6.90
C LEU A 224 20.93 -5.43 -7.91
N ASN A 225 19.70 -5.76 -8.32
CA ASN A 225 18.91 -4.94 -9.23
C ASN A 225 17.94 -3.98 -8.51
N HIS A 226 18.16 -3.71 -7.22
CA HIS A 226 17.39 -2.75 -6.43
C HIS A 226 15.88 -3.01 -6.42
N ARG A 227 15.48 -4.29 -6.37
CA ARG A 227 14.08 -4.73 -6.17
C ARG A 227 13.88 -5.16 -4.71
N PRO A 228 13.46 -4.25 -3.83
CA PRO A 228 13.33 -4.58 -2.42
C PRO A 228 12.06 -5.40 -2.16
N LYS A 229 12.07 -6.11 -1.01
CA LYS A 229 10.94 -6.93 -0.52
C LYS A 229 9.61 -6.19 -0.45
N SER A 230 9.60 -4.88 -0.29
CA SER A 230 8.38 -4.06 -0.29
C SER A 230 7.61 -4.10 -1.62
N TYR A 231 8.24 -4.50 -2.73
CA TYR A 231 7.61 -4.59 -4.05
C TYR A 231 7.25 -6.04 -4.45
N ASP A 232 7.68 -7.05 -3.67
CA ASP A 232 7.54 -8.49 -4.01
C ASP A 232 6.08 -8.96 -4.16
N TYR A 233 5.12 -8.19 -3.62
CA TYR A 233 3.70 -8.51 -3.73
C TYR A 233 3.02 -7.83 -4.94
N LEU A 234 3.65 -6.83 -5.57
CA LEU A 234 3.01 -6.04 -6.63
C LEU A 234 2.79 -6.85 -7.91
N TYR A 235 3.75 -7.71 -8.24
CA TYR A 235 3.74 -8.55 -9.44
C TYR A 235 4.05 -9.98 -9.03
N PRO A 236 3.12 -10.67 -8.35
CA PRO A 236 3.40 -12.00 -7.83
C PRO A 236 3.47 -13.00 -8.98
N GLU A 237 4.54 -13.80 -8.97
CA GLU A 237 4.79 -14.83 -9.97
C GLU A 237 4.71 -16.21 -9.33
N TYR A 238 4.18 -17.20 -10.08
CA TYR A 238 4.05 -18.57 -9.61
C TYR A 238 4.54 -19.57 -10.64
N GLU A 239 5.25 -20.58 -10.15
CA GLU A 239 5.55 -21.80 -10.89
C GLU A 239 4.55 -22.88 -10.51
N ILE A 240 3.87 -23.44 -11.51
CA ILE A 240 2.92 -24.54 -11.34
C ILE A 240 3.38 -25.73 -12.18
N VAL A 241 3.53 -26.89 -11.53
CA VAL A 241 3.89 -28.14 -12.21
C VAL A 241 2.73 -29.11 -12.08
N ILE A 242 2.22 -29.58 -13.22
CA ILE A 242 1.17 -30.59 -13.32
C ILE A 242 1.82 -31.90 -13.75
N LEU A 243 1.72 -32.92 -12.91
CA LEU A 243 2.15 -34.28 -13.21
C LEU A 243 1.03 -35.05 -13.90
N LYS A 244 1.40 -35.98 -14.79
CA LYS A 244 0.47 -36.81 -15.56
C LYS A 244 -0.45 -35.99 -16.46
N SER A 245 0.05 -34.92 -17.06
CA SER A 245 -0.69 -34.19 -18.09
C SER A 245 -0.88 -35.05 -19.33
N TYR A 246 -1.95 -34.81 -20.10
CA TYR A 246 -2.21 -35.54 -21.34
C TYR A 246 -1.08 -35.40 -22.37
N LYS A 247 -0.43 -34.23 -22.40
CA LYS A 247 0.74 -33.90 -23.22
C LYS A 247 1.72 -33.06 -22.43
N GLU A 248 2.98 -33.08 -22.84
CA GLU A 248 3.97 -32.13 -22.31
C GLU A 248 3.71 -30.73 -22.86
N PHE A 249 3.80 -29.73 -21.97
CA PHE A 249 3.70 -28.32 -22.36
C PHE A 249 4.38 -27.44 -21.30
N ALA A 250 4.78 -26.24 -21.72
CA ALA A 250 5.20 -25.17 -20.84
C ALA A 250 4.65 -23.85 -21.36
N TYR A 251 3.90 -23.14 -20.52
CA TYR A 251 3.30 -21.85 -20.88
C TYR A 251 3.53 -20.82 -19.80
N ASN A 252 3.82 -19.60 -20.22
CA ASN A 252 3.84 -18.42 -19.38
C ASN A 252 2.68 -17.50 -19.80
N PHE A 253 1.88 -17.05 -18.85
CA PHE A 253 0.75 -16.16 -19.09
C PHE A 253 0.35 -15.44 -17.80
N SER A 254 -0.35 -14.31 -17.93
CA SER A 254 -0.94 -13.62 -16.78
C SER A 254 -2.43 -13.90 -16.67
N VAL A 255 -2.92 -13.98 -15.44
CA VAL A 255 -4.34 -14.17 -15.14
C VAL A 255 -4.80 -13.13 -14.13
N VAL A 256 -6.06 -12.73 -14.25
CA VAL A 256 -6.76 -12.02 -13.19
C VAL A 256 -7.48 -13.06 -12.33
N VAL A 257 -7.16 -13.10 -11.05
CA VAL A 257 -7.87 -13.91 -10.06
C VAL A 257 -8.88 -13.00 -9.36
N ASP A 258 -10.17 -13.30 -9.48
CA ASP A 258 -11.22 -12.49 -8.89
C ASP A 258 -11.36 -12.71 -7.38
N ALA A 259 -12.25 -11.93 -6.75
CA ALA A 259 -12.54 -12.00 -5.31
C ALA A 259 -13.11 -13.35 -4.84
N ASN A 260 -13.52 -14.24 -5.75
CA ASN A 260 -14.01 -15.59 -5.45
C ASN A 260 -12.97 -16.68 -5.77
N GLY A 261 -11.79 -16.29 -6.27
CA GLY A 261 -10.74 -17.23 -6.68
C GLY A 261 -10.89 -17.76 -8.11
N LYS A 262 -11.83 -17.24 -8.91
CA LYS A 262 -11.96 -17.60 -10.32
C LYS A 262 -10.89 -16.91 -11.14
N MET A 263 -10.29 -17.66 -12.08
CA MET A 263 -9.18 -17.18 -12.90
C MET A 263 -9.61 -16.88 -14.32
N TYR A 264 -9.21 -15.70 -14.80
CA TYR A 264 -9.46 -15.22 -16.16
C TYR A 264 -8.13 -14.97 -16.85
N LEU A 265 -7.92 -15.58 -18.01
CA LEU A 265 -6.76 -15.28 -18.83
C LEU A 265 -6.74 -13.79 -19.21
N ASN A 266 -5.61 -13.13 -18.97
CA ASN A 266 -5.38 -11.75 -19.37
C ASN A 266 -4.44 -11.67 -20.57
N ARG A 267 -3.14 -11.97 -20.37
CA ARG A 267 -2.11 -11.87 -21.39
C ARG A 267 -1.37 -13.19 -21.58
N LEU A 268 -0.94 -13.44 -22.81
CA LEU A 268 -0.01 -14.52 -23.15
C LEU A 268 1.42 -14.01 -22.97
N GLY A 269 2.30 -14.81 -22.38
CA GLY A 269 3.71 -14.45 -22.18
C GLY A 269 4.60 -14.58 -23.42
N SER A 270 4.08 -15.17 -24.51
CA SER A 270 4.80 -15.36 -25.77
C SER A 270 4.13 -14.60 -26.91
N ILE A 271 4.94 -14.13 -27.86
CA ILE A 271 4.45 -13.55 -29.11
C ILE A 271 3.79 -14.68 -29.92
N VAL A 272 2.50 -14.52 -30.22
CA VAL A 272 1.71 -15.46 -31.03
C VAL A 272 1.21 -14.71 -32.25
N LEU A 273 1.34 -15.33 -33.43
CA LEU A 273 0.78 -14.79 -34.68
C LEU A 273 -0.72 -14.54 -34.51
N ALA A 274 -1.23 -13.45 -35.09
CA ALA A 274 -2.61 -12.99 -34.89
C ALA A 274 -3.65 -14.09 -35.22
N GLU A 275 -3.40 -14.88 -36.26
CA GLU A 275 -4.24 -16.00 -36.70
C GLU A 275 -4.34 -17.16 -35.69
N HIS A 276 -3.37 -17.30 -34.78
CA HIS A 276 -3.36 -18.36 -33.76
C HIS A 276 -3.72 -17.85 -32.37
N LEU A 277 -3.91 -16.55 -32.20
CA LEU A 277 -4.09 -15.91 -30.91
C LEU A 277 -5.35 -16.38 -30.18
N GLU A 278 -6.48 -16.43 -30.88
CA GLU A 278 -7.76 -16.89 -30.29
C GLU A 278 -7.74 -18.38 -29.96
N ALA A 279 -7.14 -19.21 -30.82
CA ALA A 279 -6.95 -20.63 -30.53
C ALA A 279 -6.06 -20.83 -29.30
N ARG A 280 -4.97 -20.05 -29.17
CA ARG A 280 -4.08 -20.10 -28.01
C ARG A 280 -4.79 -19.66 -26.73
N LYS A 281 -5.55 -18.56 -26.76
CA LYS A 281 -6.34 -18.11 -25.60
C LYS A 281 -7.31 -19.18 -25.12
N LYS A 282 -8.05 -19.82 -26.03
CA LYS A 282 -8.99 -20.91 -25.68
C LYS A 282 -8.26 -22.11 -25.06
N LEU A 283 -7.11 -22.50 -25.62
CA LEU A 283 -6.29 -23.58 -25.05
C LEU A 283 -5.85 -23.26 -23.62
N ILE A 284 -5.29 -22.07 -23.38
CA ILE A 284 -4.79 -21.67 -22.06
C ILE A 284 -5.95 -21.53 -21.07
N GLN A 285 -7.08 -20.95 -21.47
CA GLN A 285 -8.28 -20.89 -20.63
C GLN A 285 -8.78 -22.29 -20.28
N GLY A 286 -8.73 -23.25 -21.22
CA GLY A 286 -9.02 -24.66 -20.94
C GLY A 286 -8.09 -25.28 -19.91
N ILE A 287 -6.78 -24.96 -19.95
CA ILE A 287 -5.82 -25.41 -18.92
C ILE A 287 -6.17 -24.84 -17.55
N ILE A 288 -6.50 -23.54 -17.50
CA ILE A 288 -6.93 -22.85 -16.27
C ILE A 288 -8.16 -23.54 -15.68
N ASP A 289 -9.20 -23.73 -16.48
CA ASP A 289 -10.50 -24.24 -16.01
C ASP A 289 -10.45 -25.72 -15.64
N VAL A 290 -9.74 -26.54 -16.42
CA VAL A 290 -9.71 -28.00 -16.21
C VAL A 290 -8.69 -28.40 -15.16
N TYR A 291 -7.47 -27.85 -15.20
CA TYR A 291 -6.41 -28.24 -14.27
C TYR A 291 -6.38 -27.32 -13.06
N LEU A 292 -6.17 -26.02 -13.27
CA LEU A 292 -5.83 -25.14 -12.14
C LEU A 292 -7.01 -24.95 -11.19
N GLN A 293 -8.21 -24.65 -11.69
CA GLN A 293 -9.39 -24.45 -10.83
C GLN A 293 -9.86 -25.74 -10.13
N ASN A 294 -9.66 -26.90 -10.75
CA ASN A 294 -10.09 -28.18 -10.16
C ASN A 294 -9.04 -28.75 -9.20
N LEU A 295 -7.75 -28.65 -9.53
CA LEU A 295 -6.66 -29.28 -8.77
C LEU A 295 -6.05 -28.38 -7.69
N LEU A 296 -6.32 -27.07 -7.72
CA LEU A 296 -5.90 -26.13 -6.68
C LEU A 296 -7.10 -25.63 -5.88
N LYS A 297 -6.89 -25.39 -4.60
CA LYS A 297 -7.72 -24.49 -3.80
C LYS A 297 -7.09 -23.10 -3.92
N ILE A 298 -7.86 -22.16 -4.44
CA ILE A 298 -7.41 -20.82 -4.78
C ILE A 298 -8.00 -19.87 -3.75
N THR A 299 -7.14 -19.27 -2.93
CA THR A 299 -7.55 -18.18 -2.04
C THR A 299 -7.28 -16.85 -2.76
N PRO A 300 -8.29 -16.00 -2.97
CA PRO A 300 -8.12 -14.74 -3.67
C PRO A 300 -7.17 -13.80 -2.90
N GLY A 301 -6.50 -12.92 -3.64
CA GLY A 301 -5.69 -11.87 -3.06
C GLY A 301 -6.53 -10.90 -2.22
N LYS A 302 -5.95 -10.38 -1.14
CA LYS A 302 -6.62 -9.46 -0.21
C LYS A 302 -5.75 -8.25 0.10
N THR A 303 -6.42 -7.16 0.41
CA THR A 303 -5.79 -5.97 0.99
C THR A 303 -6.64 -5.48 2.15
N LEU A 304 -6.04 -5.35 3.34
CA LEU A 304 -6.76 -5.02 4.58
C LEU A 304 -7.93 -5.98 4.88
N GLY A 305 -7.76 -7.28 4.56
CA GLY A 305 -8.79 -8.30 4.71
C GLY A 305 -9.91 -8.27 3.66
N ILE A 306 -9.88 -7.35 2.69
CA ILE A 306 -10.88 -7.24 1.62
C ILE A 306 -10.39 -8.03 0.39
N PRO A 307 -11.06 -9.11 -0.04
CA PRO A 307 -10.71 -9.82 -1.27
C PRO A 307 -11.04 -8.99 -2.51
N HIS A 308 -10.22 -9.01 -3.55
CA HIS A 308 -10.46 -8.28 -4.78
C HIS A 308 -9.78 -8.92 -5.98
N SER A 309 -10.12 -8.49 -7.20
CA SER A 309 -9.39 -8.96 -8.37
C SER A 309 -7.93 -8.47 -8.34
N SER A 310 -7.00 -9.38 -8.60
CA SER A 310 -5.57 -9.10 -8.69
C SER A 310 -4.96 -9.87 -9.87
N GLU A 311 -4.03 -9.23 -10.58
CA GLU A 311 -3.29 -9.86 -11.66
C GLU A 311 -2.05 -10.58 -11.10
N ILE A 312 -1.81 -11.79 -11.60
CA ILE A 312 -0.64 -12.60 -11.27
C ILE A 312 -0.03 -13.19 -12.55
N THR A 313 1.24 -13.55 -12.50
CA THR A 313 1.92 -14.26 -13.60
C THR A 313 2.08 -15.73 -13.24
N LEU A 314 1.76 -16.62 -14.19
CA LEU A 314 1.87 -18.06 -14.04
C LEU A 314 2.82 -18.63 -15.08
N THR A 315 3.77 -19.44 -14.63
CA THR A 315 4.51 -20.38 -15.46
C THR A 315 4.00 -21.78 -15.16
N VAL A 316 3.29 -22.38 -16.11
CA VAL A 316 2.63 -23.68 -15.95
C VAL A 316 3.31 -24.73 -16.84
N THR A 317 3.81 -25.79 -16.22
CA THR A 317 4.45 -26.92 -16.91
C THR A 317 3.64 -28.20 -16.71
N GLY A 318 3.24 -28.83 -17.80
CA GLY A 318 2.66 -30.18 -17.81
C GLY A 318 3.72 -31.22 -18.14
N LYS A 319 3.87 -32.23 -17.28
CA LYS A 319 4.73 -33.40 -17.51
C LYS A 319 3.86 -34.63 -17.78
N GLN A 320 4.04 -35.23 -18.96
CA GLN A 320 3.35 -36.47 -19.30
C GLN A 320 3.86 -37.61 -18.42
N SER A 321 2.99 -38.54 -18.01
CA SER A 321 3.46 -39.75 -17.34
C SER A 321 4.28 -40.55 -18.34
N LYS A 322 5.54 -40.84 -18.01
CA LYS A 322 6.23 -41.98 -18.62
C LYS A 322 5.56 -43.28 -18.20
#